data_AF-A0A2H9L3B8-F1
#
_entry.id   AF-A0A2H9L3B8-F1
#
_cell.length_a   1.000
_cell.length_b   1.000
_cell.length_c   1.000
_cell.angle_alpha   90.00
_cell.angle_beta   90.00
_cell.angle_gamma   90.00
#
_symmetry.space_group_name_H-M   'P 1'
#
loop_
_entity.id
_entity.type
_entity.pdbx_description
1 polymer ?
#
loop_
_entity_poly.entity_id
_entity_poly.type
_entity_poly.pdbx_seq_one_letter_code
_entity_poly.pdbx_strand_id
1 'polypeptide(L)'
;NIPSGVGSKSKIRLDAKQLGEAVTQGAAWAVEKGYGVPDDIEHCEENGCMKGADFSKASDMAKKRGAPQFGTLGSGNHFIEIQRVERILDADIAKAFGITSEGQVTVMIHSGSRGYGHQVC
;
A
#
# COMPACT_ATOMS: atom_id res chain seq x y z
N ASN A 1 -11.14 -8.16 -5.18
CA ASN A 1 -9.70 -8.39 -5.41
C ASN A 1 -8.99 -7.05 -5.41
N ILE A 2 -8.95 -6.17 -6.42
CA ILE A 2 -8.40 -4.80 -6.23
C ILE A 2 -9.10 -3.75 -7.15
N PRO A 3 -9.89 -2.79 -6.63
CA PRO A 3 -10.57 -1.77 -7.47
C PRO A 3 -9.62 -0.73 -8.05
N SER A 4 -9.81 -0.32 -9.31
CA SER A 4 -9.01 0.69 -10.02
C SER A 4 -9.88 1.71 -10.77
N GLY A 5 -9.30 2.84 -11.17
CA GLY A 5 -9.98 3.96 -11.86
C GLY A 5 -10.14 5.23 -10.99
N VAL A 6 -10.39 6.36 -11.66
CA VAL A 6 -10.63 7.65 -10.99
C VAL A 6 -11.94 7.56 -10.20
N GLY A 7 -11.88 7.88 -8.90
CA GLY A 7 -13.08 7.90 -8.04
C GLY A 7 -13.59 6.51 -7.62
N SER A 8 -12.89 5.43 -8.00
CA SER A 8 -13.24 4.08 -7.59
C SER A 8 -13.21 3.91 -6.07
N LYS A 9 -14.17 3.12 -5.56
CA LYS A 9 -14.36 2.89 -4.13
C LYS A 9 -14.05 1.46 -3.76
N SER A 10 -13.55 1.28 -2.54
CA SER A 10 -13.24 -0.03 -2.00
C SER A 10 -14.48 -0.77 -1.48
N LYS A 11 -14.36 -2.10 -1.39
CA LYS A 11 -15.31 -2.92 -0.61
C LYS A 11 -15.05 -2.75 0.89
N ILE A 12 -13.84 -2.35 1.27
CA ILE A 12 -13.49 -1.99 2.65
C ILE A 12 -14.15 -0.64 2.94
N ARG A 13 -14.97 -0.59 3.99
CA ARG A 13 -15.61 0.63 4.47
C ARG A 13 -15.03 0.95 5.84
N LEU A 14 -14.22 2.00 5.89
CA LEU A 14 -13.66 2.51 7.14
C LEU A 14 -14.49 3.70 7.59
N ASP A 15 -14.82 3.73 8.89
CA ASP A 15 -15.25 4.97 9.54
C ASP A 15 -14.04 5.89 9.83
N ALA A 16 -14.31 7.07 10.38
CA ALA A 16 -13.26 8.05 10.67
C ALA A 16 -12.24 7.55 11.71
N LYS A 17 -12.67 6.72 12.66
CA LYS A 17 -11.80 6.17 13.70
C LYS A 17 -10.86 5.13 13.08
N GLN A 18 -11.42 4.19 12.32
CA GLN A 18 -10.66 3.14 11.65
C GLN A 18 -9.67 3.72 10.62
N LEU A 19 -10.08 4.76 9.88
CA LEU A 19 -9.14 5.47 9.00
C LEU A 19 -8.02 6.12 9.81
N GLY A 20 -8.32 6.73 10.96
CA GLY A 20 -7.32 7.33 11.84
C GLY A 20 -6.32 6.31 12.38
N GLU A 21 -6.79 5.13 12.77
CA GLU A 21 -5.92 4.00 13.17
C GLU A 21 -5.03 3.57 11.98
N ALA A 22 -5.61 3.34 10.81
CA ALA A 22 -4.86 2.91 9.63
C ALA A 22 -3.79 3.93 9.20
N VAL A 23 -4.09 5.23 9.28
CA VAL A 23 -3.13 6.30 8.93
C VAL A 23 -2.00 6.41 9.96
N THR A 24 -2.28 6.18 11.24
CA THR A 24 -1.27 6.36 12.32
C THR A 24 -0.45 5.11 12.59
N GLN A 25 -0.96 3.92 12.28
CA GLN A 25 -0.30 2.64 12.52
C GLN A 25 0.23 1.98 11.23
N GLY A 26 -0.16 2.46 10.06
CA GLY A 26 0.38 2.02 8.77
C GLY A 26 0.18 0.52 8.49
N ALA A 27 1.21 -0.14 7.97
CA ALA A 27 1.16 -1.55 7.59
C ALA A 27 0.80 -2.50 8.76
N ALA A 28 1.19 -2.16 9.99
CA ALA A 28 0.86 -2.97 11.17
C ALA A 28 -0.66 -3.10 11.39
N TRP A 29 -1.41 -2.01 11.15
CA TRP A 29 -2.87 -2.05 11.20
C TRP A 29 -3.45 -2.98 10.13
N ALA A 30 -2.89 -2.96 8.92
CA ALA A 30 -3.34 -3.84 7.84
C ALA A 30 -3.14 -5.32 8.22
N VAL A 31 -1.97 -5.68 8.74
CA VAL A 31 -1.68 -7.06 9.22
C VAL A 31 -2.59 -7.45 10.39
N GLU A 32 -2.81 -6.56 11.37
CA GLU A 32 -3.72 -6.82 12.50
C GLU A 32 -5.17 -7.08 12.03
N LYS A 33 -5.61 -6.43 10.95
CA LYS A 33 -6.93 -6.66 10.34
C LYS A 33 -6.96 -7.86 9.37
N GLY A 34 -5.87 -8.62 9.27
CA GLY A 34 -5.78 -9.83 8.44
C GLY A 34 -5.41 -9.58 6.98
N TYR A 35 -4.86 -8.41 6.65
CA TYR A 35 -4.40 -8.05 5.29
C TYR A 35 -2.88 -8.19 5.15
N GLY A 36 -2.37 -9.41 5.37
CA GLY A 36 -0.94 -9.73 5.27
C GLY A 36 -0.49 -10.73 6.33
N VAL A 37 0.82 -10.88 6.45
CA VAL A 37 1.49 -11.68 7.47
C VAL A 37 2.47 -10.82 8.28
N PRO A 38 2.87 -11.22 9.50
CA PRO A 38 3.78 -10.43 10.34
C PRO A 38 5.07 -9.99 9.63
N ASP A 39 5.66 -10.90 8.86
CA ASP A 39 6.92 -10.65 8.14
C ASP A 39 6.80 -9.50 7.11
N ASP A 40 5.60 -9.20 6.59
CA ASP A 40 5.41 -8.11 5.62
C ASP A 40 5.84 -6.75 6.18
N ILE A 41 5.72 -6.55 7.50
CA ILE A 41 6.07 -5.31 8.18
C ILE A 41 7.58 -5.05 8.05
N GLU A 42 8.40 -6.06 8.30
CA GLU A 42 9.88 -5.93 8.27
C GLU A 42 10.43 -5.74 6.85
N HIS A 43 9.64 -6.07 5.83
CA HIS A 43 9.99 -5.92 4.41
C HIS A 43 9.44 -4.62 3.79
N CYS A 44 8.85 -3.73 4.59
CA CYS A 44 8.44 -2.40 4.16
C CYS A 44 9.45 -1.33 4.61
N GLU A 45 9.70 -0.33 3.76
CA GLU A 45 10.41 0.88 4.19
C GLU A 45 9.72 1.50 5.42
N GLU A 46 10.50 1.96 6.41
CA GLU A 46 10.02 2.45 7.71
C GLU A 46 9.10 1.45 8.45
N ASN A 47 9.25 0.15 8.19
CA ASN A 47 8.33 -0.89 8.64
C ASN A 47 6.86 -0.59 8.27
N GLY A 48 6.65 0.14 7.17
CA GLY A 48 5.35 0.59 6.71
C GLY A 48 4.66 1.62 7.62
N CYS A 49 5.38 2.29 8.53
CA CYS A 49 4.80 3.26 9.46
C CYS A 49 5.82 4.34 9.91
N MET A 50 5.67 5.56 9.40
CA MET A 50 6.45 6.71 9.87
C MET A 50 5.99 7.18 11.26
N LYS A 51 6.95 7.39 12.17
CA LYS A 51 6.66 7.89 13.53
C LYS A 51 6.13 9.32 13.50
N GLY A 52 5.23 9.64 14.43
CA GLY A 52 4.71 11.00 14.62
C GLY A 52 3.53 11.39 13.74
N ALA A 53 2.94 10.44 12.99
CA ALA A 53 1.70 10.68 12.27
C ALA A 53 0.57 11.11 13.24
N ASP A 54 -0.05 12.26 12.98
CA ASP A 54 -1.16 12.80 13.77
C ASP A 54 -2.39 13.03 12.89
N PHE A 55 -3.38 12.12 13.00
CA PHE A 55 -4.62 12.18 12.24
C PHE A 55 -5.45 13.45 12.50
N SER A 56 -5.25 14.11 13.65
CA SER A 56 -5.96 15.36 13.95
C SER A 56 -5.51 16.51 13.05
N LYS A 57 -4.29 16.46 12.50
CA LYS A 57 -3.74 17.49 11.61
C LYS A 57 -4.27 17.42 10.18
N ALA A 58 -4.87 16.29 9.78
CA ALA A 58 -5.48 16.16 8.46
C ALA A 58 -6.84 16.86 8.39
N SER A 59 -7.09 17.58 7.30
CA SER A 59 -8.37 18.26 7.08
C SER A 59 -9.54 17.26 6.95
N ASP A 60 -10.75 17.71 7.29
CA ASP A 60 -11.96 16.91 7.11
C ASP A 60 -12.17 16.51 5.64
N MET A 61 -11.74 17.35 4.70
CA MET A 61 -11.81 17.05 3.29
C MET A 61 -10.88 15.90 2.90
N ALA A 62 -9.65 15.86 3.43
CA ALA A 62 -8.72 14.76 3.18
C ALA A 62 -9.28 13.44 3.69
N LYS A 63 -9.81 13.45 4.92
CA LYS A 63 -10.47 12.29 5.54
C LYS A 63 -11.66 11.78 4.72
N LYS A 64 -12.55 12.68 4.29
CA LYS A 64 -13.72 12.36 3.45
C LYS A 64 -13.33 11.79 2.09
N ARG A 65 -12.25 12.26 1.48
CA ARG A 65 -11.74 11.75 0.19
C ARG A 65 -11.02 10.41 0.34
N GLY A 66 -10.25 10.23 1.42
CA GLY A 66 -9.44 9.05 1.69
C GLY A 66 -10.23 7.81 2.05
N ALA A 67 -11.17 7.92 3.00
CA ALA A 67 -11.93 6.80 3.54
C ALA A 67 -12.53 5.86 2.45
N PRO A 68 -13.25 6.36 1.42
CA PRO A 68 -13.86 5.48 0.42
C PRO A 68 -12.84 4.87 -0.56
N GLN A 69 -11.63 5.42 -0.66
CA GLN A 69 -10.58 4.99 -1.59
C GLN A 69 -9.56 4.03 -0.96
N PHE A 70 -9.64 3.79 0.34
CA PHE A 70 -8.72 2.91 1.06
C PHE A 70 -8.77 1.48 0.52
N GLY A 71 -7.63 0.92 0.08
CA GLY A 71 -7.58 -0.39 -0.57
C GLY A 71 -8.02 -0.38 -2.04
N THR A 72 -7.89 0.77 -2.72
CA THR A 72 -8.02 0.87 -4.19
C THR A 72 -6.68 1.20 -4.82
N LEU A 73 -6.48 0.77 -6.06
CA LEU A 73 -5.27 1.03 -6.83
C LEU A 73 -5.19 2.48 -7.27
N GLY A 74 -6.28 3.00 -7.84
CA GLY A 74 -6.34 4.33 -8.42
C GLY A 74 -6.18 4.42 -9.92
N SER A 75 -5.60 5.53 -10.36
CA SER A 75 -5.50 5.95 -11.77
C SER A 75 -4.14 6.65 -11.99
N GLY A 76 -3.85 7.04 -13.23
CA GLY A 76 -2.55 7.58 -13.60
C GLY A 76 -1.58 6.44 -13.87
N ASN A 77 -0.36 6.54 -13.38
CA ASN A 77 0.66 5.49 -13.47
C ASN A 77 0.50 4.39 -12.39
N HIS A 78 -0.70 4.20 -11.85
CA HIS A 78 -0.97 3.18 -10.83
C HIS A 78 -1.39 1.87 -11.48
N PHE A 79 -0.68 0.78 -11.17
CA PHE A 79 -0.86 -0.52 -11.81
C PHE A 79 -0.57 -1.68 -10.85
N ILE A 80 -1.06 -2.87 -11.24
CA ILE A 80 -0.61 -4.14 -10.70
C ILE A 80 -0.17 -4.99 -11.88
N GLU A 81 1.08 -5.39 -11.87
CA GLU A 81 1.67 -6.15 -12.96
C GLU A 81 2.15 -7.50 -12.45
N ILE A 82 1.81 -8.55 -13.20
CA ILE A 82 2.40 -9.87 -13.05
C ILE A 82 3.60 -9.89 -13.98
N GLN A 83 4.79 -10.05 -13.42
CA GLN A 83 6.05 -9.93 -14.12
C GLN A 83 6.80 -11.25 -14.08
N ARG A 84 7.69 -11.45 -15.06
CA ARG A 84 8.61 -12.59 -15.14
C ARG A 84 10.03 -12.04 -15.06
N VAL A 85 10.83 -12.56 -14.14
CA VAL A 85 12.26 -12.23 -14.06
C VAL A 85 12.93 -12.67 -15.37
N GLU A 86 13.32 -11.73 -16.23
CA GLU A 86 13.92 -12.07 -17.52
C GLU A 86 15.39 -12.44 -17.38
N ARG A 87 16.14 -11.67 -16.58
CA ARG A 87 17.58 -11.82 -16.41
C ARG A 87 18.02 -11.56 -14.98
N ILE A 88 18.95 -12.37 -14.48
CA ILE A 88 19.63 -12.13 -13.20
C ILE A 88 21.03 -11.58 -13.49
N LEU A 89 21.30 -10.36 -13.01
CA LEU A 89 22.58 -9.68 -13.22
C LEU A 89 23.60 -9.96 -12.11
N ASP A 90 23.11 -10.15 -10.88
CA ASP A 90 23.89 -10.52 -9.71
C ASP A 90 23.12 -11.63 -8.97
N ALA A 91 23.69 -12.82 -8.96
CA ALA A 91 23.02 -14.01 -8.41
C ALA A 91 22.94 -13.98 -6.88
N ASP A 92 23.94 -13.42 -6.20
CA ASP A 92 23.99 -13.39 -4.74
C ASP A 92 22.99 -12.37 -4.19
N ILE A 93 22.94 -11.18 -4.79
CA ILE A 93 21.95 -10.14 -4.44
C ILE A 93 20.53 -10.59 -4.78
N ALA A 94 20.31 -11.14 -5.98
CA ALA A 94 18.99 -11.62 -6.38
C ALA A 94 18.45 -12.66 -5.40
N LYS A 95 19.30 -13.64 -5.01
CA LYS A 95 18.93 -14.67 -4.05
C LYS A 95 18.60 -14.07 -2.67
N ALA A 96 19.35 -13.07 -2.21
CA ALA A 96 19.06 -12.37 -0.97
C ALA A 96 17.70 -11.63 -1.00
N PHE A 97 17.26 -11.17 -2.17
CA PHE A 97 15.93 -10.58 -2.39
C PHE A 97 14.83 -11.61 -2.69
N GLY A 98 15.12 -12.91 -2.58
CA GLY A 98 14.15 -13.98 -2.85
C GLY A 98 13.91 -14.25 -4.35
N ILE A 99 14.74 -13.70 -5.24
CA ILE A 99 14.75 -14.00 -6.68
C ILE A 99 15.76 -15.10 -6.94
N THR A 100 15.28 -16.31 -7.19
CA THR A 100 16.10 -17.52 -7.23
C THR A 100 16.37 -18.06 -8.64
N SER A 101 15.60 -17.61 -9.64
CA SER A 101 15.77 -18.05 -11.02
C SER A 101 15.21 -17.06 -12.04
N GLU A 102 15.82 -17.05 -13.23
CA GLU A 102 15.19 -16.45 -14.41
C GLU A 102 13.93 -17.24 -14.74
N GLY A 103 12.84 -16.53 -15.02
CA GLY A 103 11.52 -17.09 -15.20
C GLY A 103 10.64 -17.08 -13.96
N GLN A 104 11.19 -16.76 -12.77
CA GLN A 104 10.37 -16.57 -11.56
C GLN A 104 9.29 -15.51 -11.79
N VAL A 105 8.06 -15.81 -11.38
CA VAL A 105 6.94 -14.87 -11.46
C VAL A 105 6.93 -13.99 -10.21
N THR A 106 6.79 -12.68 -10.41
CA THR A 106 6.68 -11.68 -9.35
C THR A 106 5.45 -10.79 -9.58
N VAL A 107 5.04 -10.07 -8.54
CA VAL A 107 3.95 -9.08 -8.64
C VAL A 107 4.48 -7.73 -8.21
N MET A 108 4.29 -6.72 -9.06
CA MET A 108 4.60 -5.33 -8.74
C MET A 108 3.31 -4.54 -8.54
N ILE A 109 3.21 -3.85 -7.40
CA ILE A 109 2.07 -2.98 -7.08
C ILE A 109 2.56 -1.54 -7.02
N HIS A 110 2.05 -0.69 -7.91
CA HIS A 110 2.36 0.74 -7.91
C HIS A 110 1.09 1.53 -7.55
N SER A 111 1.09 2.16 -6.37
CA SER A 111 0.00 3.00 -5.88
C SER A 111 0.50 4.01 -4.85
N GLY A 112 -0.41 4.73 -4.20
CA GLY A 112 -0.07 5.69 -3.14
C GLY A 112 -1.26 6.04 -2.26
N SER A 113 -1.17 7.16 -1.55
CA SER A 113 -2.13 7.66 -0.55
C SER A 113 -3.49 8.10 -1.11
N ARG A 114 -3.74 7.88 -2.41
CA ARG A 114 -5.00 8.20 -3.10
C ARG A 114 -5.37 9.68 -2.90
N GLY A 115 -6.67 9.99 -2.87
CA GLY A 115 -7.17 11.34 -2.63
C GLY A 115 -6.89 11.88 -1.24
N TYR A 116 -6.45 11.06 -0.28
CA TYR A 116 -6.09 11.51 1.06
C TYR A 116 -4.84 12.38 1.01
N GLY A 117 -3.70 11.84 0.54
CA GLY A 117 -2.45 12.59 0.52
C GLY A 117 -2.46 13.77 -0.47
N HIS A 118 -3.14 13.63 -1.61
CA HIS A 118 -3.35 14.76 -2.52
C HIS A 118 -4.07 15.93 -1.83
N GLN A 119 -4.98 15.67 -0.90
CA GLN A 119 -5.71 16.73 -0.20
C GLN A 119 -4.95 17.32 1.00
N VAL A 120 -3.91 16.62 1.48
CA VAL A 120 -3.01 17.10 2.53
C VAL A 120 -1.94 18.04 1.95
N CYS A 121 -1.48 17.80 0.72
CA CYS A 121 -0.62 18.68 -0.07
C CYS A 121 -1.35 19.97 -0.46
#